data_AF-A3WVD3-F1
#
_entry.id   AF-A3WVD3-F1
#
_cell.length_a   1.000
_cell.length_b   1.000
_cell.length_c   1.000
_cell.angle_alpha   90.00
_cell.angle_beta   90.00
_cell.angle_gamma   90.00
#
_symmetry.space_group_name_H-M   'P 1'
#
loop_
_entity.id
_entity.type
_entity.pdbx_description
1 polymer ?
#
loop_
_entity_poly.entity_id
_entity_poly.type
_entity_poly.pdbx_seq_one_letter_code
_entity_poly.pdbx_strand_id
1 'polypeptide(L)'
;MALGRSGFMDRAALDRLGGRLRLAACLALAAFTVAGCGTGPLLDKFTAKDEQTFSDEPADKLYNEGLFLMNKEHDLKAATKKFDEVDREHPYSEWARKSLLMSAYASYQAGDYDTCIGSASRYVTLHPGTPDAAYAQYLIAVSNYDQIPDVSRDQARTEKAMHALEEVIRKYPTSEYAGEAKKKLQGARDQLAGKEMAIGRYYMERRDYTGAINRYKTVVTRFQTTRHVEEALARLTEAYMAIGIVAEAQTAAAVLGHNFPDSRWYKDAYNLVTSGGSQPSENKSSWISKAFRKVGLG
;
A
#
# COMPACT_ATOMS: atom_id res chain seq x y z
N MET A 1 -1.42 -87.80 7.97
CA MET A 1 -2.68 -87.71 8.74
C MET A 1 -3.33 -86.37 8.38
N ALA A 2 -4.50 -86.41 7.71
CA ALA A 2 -5.43 -85.32 7.31
C ALA A 2 -4.83 -84.07 6.63
N LEU A 3 -4.94 -83.79 5.31
CA LEU A 3 -6.11 -83.59 4.43
C LEU A 3 -7.19 -82.62 4.94
N GLY A 4 -7.27 -81.45 4.30
CA GLY A 4 -8.49 -80.98 3.65
C GLY A 4 -9.28 -79.85 4.31
N ARG A 5 -9.30 -78.67 3.67
CA ARG A 5 -10.54 -77.98 3.30
C ARG A 5 -10.29 -76.89 2.25
N SER A 6 -10.81 -77.16 1.06
CA SER A 6 -10.90 -76.30 -0.11
C SER A 6 -11.97 -75.23 0.09
N GLY A 7 -11.61 -73.96 -0.12
CA GLY A 7 -12.55 -72.84 -0.23
C GLY A 7 -13.06 -72.73 -1.67
N PHE A 8 -14.30 -73.16 -1.89
CA PHE A 8 -15.07 -72.90 -3.10
C PHE A 8 -15.26 -71.37 -3.25
N MET A 9 -14.71 -70.77 -4.31
CA MET A 9 -15.16 -69.45 -4.77
C MET A 9 -16.53 -69.61 -5.42
N ASP A 10 -17.50 -68.91 -4.86
CA ASP A 10 -18.92 -68.97 -5.22
C ASP A 10 -19.17 -68.44 -6.64
N ARG A 11 -19.69 -69.30 -7.53
CA ARG A 11 -19.96 -68.96 -8.95
C ARG A 11 -20.94 -67.79 -9.10
N ALA A 12 -21.74 -67.50 -8.07
CA ALA A 12 -22.68 -66.38 -8.05
C ALA A 12 -22.00 -64.99 -8.02
N ALA A 13 -20.75 -64.88 -7.57
CA ALA A 13 -20.03 -63.61 -7.49
C ALA A 13 -19.48 -63.15 -8.85
N LEU A 14 -19.11 -64.09 -9.73
CA LEU A 14 -18.56 -63.81 -11.05
C LEU A 14 -19.65 -63.32 -12.04
N ASP A 15 -20.87 -63.85 -11.97
CA ASP A 15 -21.98 -63.43 -12.83
C ASP A 15 -22.49 -62.01 -12.51
N ARG A 16 -22.45 -61.60 -11.24
CA ARG A 16 -22.87 -60.25 -10.81
C ARG A 16 -21.88 -59.16 -11.27
N LEU A 17 -20.61 -59.51 -11.46
CA LEU A 17 -19.60 -58.59 -11.99
C LEU A 17 -19.75 -58.39 -13.51
N GLY A 18 -20.03 -59.47 -14.24
CA GLY A 18 -20.25 -59.44 -15.70
C GLY A 18 -21.50 -58.67 -16.11
N GLY A 19 -22.59 -58.75 -15.33
CA GLY A 19 -23.83 -58.00 -15.58
C GLY A 19 -23.67 -56.48 -15.43
N ARG A 20 -22.87 -56.04 -14.44
CA ARG A 20 -22.61 -54.61 -14.18
C ARG A 20 -21.68 -54.00 -15.23
N LEU A 21 -20.71 -54.76 -15.74
CA LEU A 21 -19.82 -54.31 -16.82
C LEU A 21 -20.56 -54.15 -18.16
N ARG A 22 -21.51 -55.05 -18.46
CA ARG A 22 -22.34 -54.98 -19.67
C ARG A 22 -23.34 -53.82 -19.63
N LEU A 23 -23.90 -53.51 -18.46
CA LEU A 23 -24.79 -52.35 -18.30
C LEU A 23 -24.04 -51.01 -18.47
N ALA A 24 -22.80 -50.93 -17.97
CA ALA A 24 -21.96 -49.73 -18.11
C ALA A 24 -21.50 -49.49 -19.56
N ALA A 25 -21.20 -50.56 -20.30
CA ALA A 25 -20.83 -50.47 -21.72
C ALA A 25 -22.01 -50.00 -22.61
N CYS A 26 -23.24 -50.43 -22.31
CA CYS A 26 -24.43 -49.98 -23.05
C CYS A 26 -24.80 -48.52 -22.73
N LEU A 27 -24.58 -48.05 -21.49
CA LEU A 27 -24.77 -46.65 -21.11
C LEU A 27 -23.72 -45.71 -21.73
N ALA A 28 -22.48 -46.17 -21.90
CA ALA A 28 -21.43 -45.41 -22.59
C ALA A 28 -21.68 -45.29 -24.10
N LEU A 29 -22.24 -46.32 -24.75
CA LEU A 29 -22.59 -46.25 -26.18
C LEU A 29 -23.84 -45.37 -26.43
N ALA A 30 -24.79 -45.31 -25.51
CA ALA A 30 -25.98 -44.46 -25.61
C ALA A 30 -25.67 -42.97 -25.35
N ALA A 31 -24.57 -42.66 -24.64
CA ALA A 31 -24.13 -41.28 -24.41
C ALA A 31 -23.47 -40.64 -25.66
N PHE A 32 -22.98 -41.43 -26.61
CA PHE A 32 -22.34 -40.91 -27.83
C PHE A 32 -23.32 -40.59 -28.97
N THR A 33 -24.57 -41.07 -28.91
CA THR A 33 -25.57 -40.83 -29.98
C THR A 33 -26.44 -39.59 -29.75
N VAL A 34 -26.31 -38.91 -28.60
CA VAL A 34 -27.01 -37.63 -28.31
C VAL A 34 -26.09 -36.41 -28.57
N ALA A 35 -24.86 -36.62 -29.04
CA ALA A 35 -23.93 -35.54 -29.41
C ALA A 35 -24.18 -35.00 -30.84
N GLY A 36 -25.44 -34.95 -31.29
CA GLY A 36 -25.79 -34.64 -32.66
C GLY A 36 -27.01 -33.76 -32.79
N CYS A 37 -27.01 -32.59 -32.14
CA CYS A 37 -27.73 -31.35 -32.52
C CYS A 37 -27.63 -30.36 -31.35
N GLY A 38 -26.74 -29.37 -31.44
CA GLY A 38 -26.65 -28.29 -30.44
C GLY A 38 -25.23 -27.88 -30.02
N THR A 39 -24.19 -28.50 -30.57
CA THR A 39 -22.80 -28.15 -30.28
C THR A 39 -22.25 -27.00 -31.13
N GLY A 40 -22.95 -26.55 -32.19
CA GLY A 40 -22.51 -25.44 -33.05
C GLY A 40 -22.20 -24.14 -32.29
N PRO A 41 -23.11 -23.62 -31.44
CA PRO A 41 -22.88 -22.36 -30.71
C PRO A 41 -21.84 -22.48 -29.58
N LEU A 42 -21.61 -23.71 -29.10
CA LEU A 42 -20.68 -23.98 -28.01
C LEU A 42 -19.27 -24.19 -28.55
N LEU A 43 -19.13 -24.89 -29.69
CA LEU A 43 -17.85 -25.02 -30.39
C LEU A 43 -17.38 -23.67 -30.94
N ASP A 44 -18.28 -22.84 -31.52
CA ASP A 44 -17.95 -21.49 -32.00
C ASP A 44 -17.35 -20.60 -30.90
N LYS A 45 -17.83 -20.70 -29.66
CA LYS A 45 -17.26 -19.98 -28.51
C LYS A 45 -15.92 -20.52 -28.03
N PHE A 46 -15.61 -21.79 -28.30
CA PHE A 46 -14.32 -22.42 -27.97
C PHE A 46 -13.30 -22.31 -29.12
N THR A 47 -13.75 -22.09 -30.36
CA THR A 47 -12.91 -21.88 -31.55
C THR A 47 -12.81 -20.42 -32.01
N ALA A 48 -13.58 -19.51 -31.42
CA ALA A 48 -13.30 -18.07 -31.44
C ALA A 48 -12.00 -17.80 -30.68
N LYS A 49 -10.88 -18.15 -31.30
CA LYS A 49 -9.65 -17.40 -31.16
C LYS A 49 -10.06 -15.96 -31.45
N ASP A 50 -9.79 -15.04 -30.53
CA ASP A 50 -9.81 -13.61 -30.83
C ASP A 50 -8.96 -13.39 -32.08
N GLU A 51 -9.59 -13.41 -33.25
CA GLU A 51 -9.09 -12.69 -34.41
C GLU A 51 -9.11 -11.24 -33.95
N GLN A 52 -8.01 -10.83 -33.33
CA GLN A 52 -7.62 -9.43 -33.26
C GLN A 52 -7.52 -8.99 -34.71
N THR A 53 -8.68 -8.61 -35.25
CA THR A 53 -8.79 -7.79 -36.43
C THR A 53 -7.97 -6.56 -36.06
N PHE A 54 -6.78 -6.44 -36.65
CA PHE A 54 -6.02 -5.20 -36.64
C PHE A 54 -6.91 -4.18 -37.34
N SER A 55 -7.78 -3.57 -36.56
CA SER A 55 -8.54 -2.41 -36.93
C SER A 55 -7.50 -1.32 -37.09
N ASP A 56 -7.21 -0.94 -38.35
CA ASP A 56 -6.31 0.18 -38.69
C ASP A 56 -7.00 1.51 -38.34
N GLU A 57 -7.47 1.62 -37.10
CA GLU A 57 -8.08 2.83 -36.58
C GLU A 57 -6.97 3.82 -36.23
N PRO A 58 -7.08 5.07 -36.72
CA PRO A 58 -6.10 6.09 -36.41
C PRO A 58 -5.94 6.31 -34.90
N ALA A 59 -4.70 6.48 -34.44
CA ALA A 59 -4.38 6.65 -33.03
C ALA A 59 -5.12 7.83 -32.35
N ASP A 60 -5.38 8.91 -33.10
CA ASP A 60 -6.15 10.06 -32.62
C ASP A 60 -7.62 9.72 -32.38
N LYS A 61 -8.22 8.85 -33.20
CA LYS A 61 -9.60 8.38 -33.03
C LYS A 61 -9.74 7.58 -31.74
N LEU A 62 -8.87 6.59 -31.53
CA LEU A 62 -8.85 5.77 -30.32
C LEU A 62 -8.60 6.62 -29.06
N TYR A 63 -7.69 7.59 -29.13
CA TYR A 63 -7.42 8.51 -28.03
C TYR A 63 -8.64 9.37 -27.70
N ASN A 64 -9.30 9.92 -28.71
CA ASN A 64 -10.50 10.75 -28.54
C ASN A 64 -11.69 9.93 -28.01
N GLU A 65 -11.80 8.65 -28.37
CA GLU A 65 -12.78 7.73 -27.78
C GLU A 65 -12.51 7.54 -26.28
N GLY A 66 -11.25 7.31 -25.89
CA GLY A 66 -10.86 7.24 -24.48
C GLY A 66 -11.21 8.52 -23.70
N LEU A 67 -10.97 9.70 -24.30
CA LEU A 67 -11.38 10.97 -23.72
C LEU A 67 -12.90 11.13 -23.60
N PHE A 68 -13.66 10.63 -24.58
CA PHE A 68 -15.12 10.66 -24.55
C PHE A 68 -15.65 9.80 -23.40
N LEU A 69 -15.18 8.56 -23.28
CA LEU A 69 -15.54 7.64 -22.20
C LEU A 69 -15.23 8.26 -20.82
N MET A 70 -14.05 8.86 -20.66
CA MET A 70 -13.63 9.47 -19.41
C MET A 70 -14.46 10.71 -19.03
N ASN A 71 -14.70 11.62 -19.99
CA ASN A 71 -15.27 12.95 -19.71
C ASN A 71 -16.79 13.04 -19.87
N LYS A 72 -17.39 12.20 -20.73
CA LYS A 72 -18.83 12.24 -21.02
C LYS A 72 -19.58 11.09 -20.38
N GLU A 73 -19.03 9.87 -20.46
CA GLU A 73 -19.68 8.69 -19.88
C GLU A 73 -19.26 8.43 -18.44
N HIS A 74 -18.15 9.04 -18.00
CA HIS A 74 -17.52 8.80 -16.71
C HIS A 74 -17.13 7.33 -16.47
N ASP A 75 -16.96 6.56 -17.56
CA ASP A 75 -16.47 5.20 -17.50
C ASP A 75 -14.94 5.19 -17.56
N LEU A 76 -14.34 5.35 -16.39
CA LEU A 76 -12.89 5.40 -16.23
C LEU A 76 -12.22 4.07 -16.61
N LYS A 77 -12.87 2.93 -16.39
CA LYS A 77 -12.30 1.61 -16.72
C LYS A 77 -12.28 1.39 -18.23
N ALA A 78 -13.36 1.76 -18.93
CA ALA A 78 -13.40 1.71 -20.38
C ALA A 78 -12.38 2.70 -20.99
N ALA A 79 -12.29 3.92 -20.43
CA ALA A 79 -11.30 4.90 -20.85
C ALA A 79 -9.86 4.40 -20.71
N THR A 80 -9.47 3.82 -19.56
CA THR A 80 -8.14 3.22 -19.37
C THR A 80 -7.84 2.19 -20.45
N LYS A 81 -8.78 1.27 -20.73
CA LYS A 81 -8.60 0.26 -21.79
C LYS A 81 -8.40 0.88 -23.17
N LYS A 82 -9.14 1.94 -23.50
CA LYS A 82 -8.97 2.65 -24.77
C LYS A 82 -7.64 3.38 -24.87
N PHE A 83 -7.14 3.96 -23.78
CA PHE A 83 -5.80 4.53 -23.77
C PHE A 83 -4.71 3.45 -23.92
N ASP A 84 -4.85 2.32 -23.23
CA ASP A 84 -3.91 1.20 -23.36
C ASP A 84 -3.93 0.60 -24.78
N GLU A 85 -5.08 0.59 -25.45
CA GLU A 85 -5.24 0.18 -26.85
C GLU A 85 -4.42 1.08 -27.79
N VAL A 86 -4.44 2.41 -27.61
CA VAL A 86 -3.63 3.34 -28.40
C VAL A 86 -2.13 3.03 -28.26
N ASP A 87 -1.65 2.78 -27.05
CA ASP A 87 -0.25 2.46 -26.79
C ASP A 87 0.15 1.09 -27.37
N ARG A 88 -0.76 0.11 -27.34
CA ARG A 88 -0.55 -1.24 -27.90
C ARG A 88 -0.48 -1.23 -29.43
N GLU A 89 -1.38 -0.49 -30.07
CA GLU A 89 -1.54 -0.50 -31.54
C GLU A 89 -0.62 0.51 -32.22
N HIS A 90 -0.37 1.65 -31.57
CA HIS A 90 0.39 2.77 -32.14
C HIS A 90 1.55 3.23 -31.25
N PRO A 91 2.45 2.33 -30.78
CA PRO A 91 3.43 2.59 -29.71
C PRO A 91 4.44 3.73 -29.98
N TYR A 92 4.64 4.09 -31.24
CA TYR A 92 5.56 5.17 -31.64
C TYR A 92 4.84 6.49 -31.96
N SER A 93 3.51 6.53 -31.84
CA SER A 93 2.75 7.75 -32.08
C SER A 93 2.88 8.72 -30.90
N GLU A 94 2.76 10.01 -31.18
CA GLU A 94 2.64 11.03 -30.12
C GLU A 94 1.42 10.80 -29.22
N TRP A 95 0.40 10.10 -29.74
CA TRP A 95 -0.79 9.72 -28.99
C TRP A 95 -0.49 8.61 -27.99
N ALA A 96 0.35 7.62 -28.30
CA ALA A 96 0.71 6.57 -27.34
C ALA A 96 1.30 7.14 -26.04
N ARG A 97 2.21 8.12 -26.16
CA ARG A 97 2.77 8.81 -24.99
C ARG A 97 1.67 9.50 -24.16
N LYS A 98 0.76 10.24 -24.80
CA LYS A 98 -0.34 10.91 -24.11
C LYS A 98 -1.31 9.90 -23.49
N SER A 99 -1.67 8.85 -24.22
CA SER A 99 -2.52 7.76 -23.76
C SER A 99 -1.96 7.08 -22.54
N LEU A 100 -0.66 6.80 -22.49
CA LEU A 100 -0.05 6.16 -21.32
C LEU A 100 -0.22 7.00 -20.05
N LEU A 101 -0.08 8.32 -20.15
CA LEU A 101 -0.35 9.23 -19.03
C LEU A 101 -1.85 9.26 -18.67
N MET A 102 -2.71 9.32 -19.68
CA MET A 102 -4.17 9.34 -19.49
C MET A 102 -4.71 8.04 -18.91
N SER A 103 -4.12 6.89 -19.25
CA SER A 103 -4.36 5.58 -18.65
C SER A 103 -4.07 5.63 -17.16
N ALA A 104 -2.88 6.12 -16.76
CA ALA A 104 -2.54 6.29 -15.35
C ALA A 104 -3.52 7.23 -14.62
N TYR A 105 -3.85 8.36 -15.22
CA TYR A 105 -4.78 9.33 -14.65
C TYR A 105 -6.19 8.75 -14.47
N ALA A 106 -6.74 8.09 -15.50
CA ALA A 106 -8.06 7.46 -15.43
C ALA A 106 -8.09 6.35 -14.37
N SER A 107 -7.03 5.54 -14.27
CA SER A 107 -6.90 4.52 -13.23
C SER A 107 -6.84 5.11 -11.82
N TYR A 108 -6.12 6.22 -11.62
CA TYR A 108 -6.11 6.93 -10.34
C TYR A 108 -7.52 7.40 -9.95
N GLN A 109 -8.22 8.06 -10.88
CA GLN A 109 -9.59 8.52 -10.67
C GLN A 109 -10.57 7.36 -10.39
N ALA A 110 -10.31 6.18 -10.95
CA ALA A 110 -11.10 4.98 -10.73
C ALA A 110 -10.83 4.31 -9.37
N GLY A 111 -9.84 4.79 -8.62
CA GLY A 111 -9.33 4.14 -7.40
C GLY A 111 -8.51 2.88 -7.68
N ASP A 112 -8.18 2.59 -8.94
CA ASP A 112 -7.30 1.48 -9.34
C ASP A 112 -5.84 1.92 -9.28
N TYR A 113 -5.36 2.06 -8.06
CA TYR A 113 -4.03 2.58 -7.77
C TYR A 113 -2.90 1.68 -8.29
N ASP A 114 -3.09 0.36 -8.33
CA ASP A 114 -2.06 -0.56 -8.79
C ASP A 114 -1.84 -0.42 -10.31
N THR A 115 -2.93 -0.31 -11.09
CA THR A 115 -2.85 -0.01 -12.52
C THR A 115 -2.26 1.40 -12.76
N CYS A 116 -2.67 2.41 -11.99
CA CYS A 116 -2.09 3.75 -12.08
C CYS A 116 -0.56 3.72 -11.89
N ILE A 117 -0.09 3.07 -10.82
CA ILE A 117 1.35 2.95 -10.53
C ILE A 117 2.07 2.27 -11.69
N GLY A 118 1.50 1.21 -12.27
CA GLY A 118 2.07 0.52 -13.43
C GLY A 118 2.23 1.44 -14.64
N SER A 119 1.14 2.06 -15.09
CA SER A 119 1.14 2.94 -16.27
C SER A 119 2.03 4.18 -16.07
N ALA A 120 1.96 4.82 -14.90
CA ALA A 120 2.78 5.99 -14.59
C ALA A 120 4.28 5.64 -14.46
N SER A 121 4.61 4.49 -13.86
CA SER A 121 6.00 4.01 -13.78
C SER A 121 6.59 3.75 -15.17
N ARG A 122 5.78 3.19 -16.07
CA ARG A 122 6.16 3.01 -17.46
C ARG A 122 6.36 4.36 -18.16
N TYR A 123 5.48 5.34 -17.94
CA TYR A 123 5.63 6.68 -18.50
C TYR A 123 6.95 7.34 -18.08
N VAL A 124 7.26 7.38 -16.78
CA VAL A 124 8.50 8.02 -16.30
C VAL A 124 9.76 7.28 -16.76
N THR A 125 9.66 5.99 -17.04
CA THR A 125 10.78 5.17 -17.57
C THR A 125 11.02 5.46 -19.05
N LEU A 126 9.96 5.51 -19.86
CA LEU A 126 10.06 5.72 -21.31
C LEU A 126 10.25 7.20 -21.68
N HIS A 127 9.73 8.12 -20.86
CA HIS A 127 9.64 9.54 -21.17
C HIS A 127 10.08 10.46 -20.01
N PRO A 128 11.28 10.27 -19.42
CA PRO A 128 11.70 11.01 -18.21
C PRO A 128 11.92 12.51 -18.41
N GLY A 129 12.15 12.97 -19.66
CA GLY A 129 12.47 14.37 -19.97
C GLY A 129 11.27 15.22 -20.40
N THR A 130 10.06 14.68 -20.37
CA THR A 130 8.87 15.40 -20.82
C THR A 130 8.33 16.34 -19.74
N PRO A 131 7.58 17.39 -20.12
CA PRO A 131 6.92 18.27 -19.15
C PRO A 131 6.01 17.51 -18.18
N ASP A 132 5.36 16.43 -18.63
CA ASP A 132 4.40 15.68 -17.82
C ASP A 132 5.06 14.60 -16.95
N ALA A 133 6.38 14.38 -17.04
CA ALA A 133 7.08 13.38 -16.23
C ALA A 133 6.96 13.66 -14.73
N ALA A 134 6.88 14.94 -14.35
CA ALA A 134 6.62 15.36 -12.96
C ALA A 134 5.21 14.92 -12.51
N TYR A 135 4.20 15.03 -13.38
CA TYR A 135 2.83 14.61 -13.08
C TYR A 135 2.71 13.09 -12.98
N ALA A 136 3.32 12.34 -13.90
CA ALA A 136 3.35 10.88 -13.84
C ALA A 136 4.03 10.39 -12.55
N GLN A 137 5.18 10.96 -12.18
CA GLN A 137 5.84 10.63 -10.91
C GLN A 137 4.96 10.98 -9.71
N TYR A 138 4.22 12.09 -9.78
CA TYR A 138 3.28 12.47 -8.75
C TYR A 138 2.11 11.48 -8.62
N LEU A 139 1.56 10.99 -9.74
CA LEU A 139 0.53 9.95 -9.76
C LEU A 139 0.99 8.67 -9.04
N ILE A 140 2.23 8.22 -9.27
CA ILE A 140 2.82 7.08 -8.53
C ILE A 140 2.79 7.36 -7.02
N ALA A 141 3.23 8.55 -6.61
CA ALA A 141 3.34 8.92 -5.21
C ALA A 141 1.99 9.03 -4.52
N VAL A 142 1.02 9.70 -5.14
CA VAL A 142 -0.32 9.88 -4.57
C VAL A 142 -1.12 8.57 -4.56
N SER A 143 -0.98 7.70 -5.58
CA SER A 143 -1.56 6.35 -5.55
C SER A 143 -1.05 5.51 -4.37
N ASN A 144 0.25 5.56 -4.07
CA ASN A 144 0.77 4.89 -2.87
C ASN A 144 0.26 5.54 -1.59
N TYR A 145 0.15 6.88 -1.56
CA TYR A 145 -0.32 7.63 -0.39
C TYR A 145 -1.78 7.33 -0.06
N ASP A 146 -2.66 7.23 -1.06
CA ASP A 146 -4.08 6.97 -0.85
C ASP A 146 -4.36 5.51 -0.45
N GLN A 147 -3.36 4.63 -0.58
CA GLN A 147 -3.37 3.25 -0.05
C GLN A 147 -2.78 3.14 1.37
N ILE A 148 -2.43 4.24 2.03
CA ILE A 148 -1.93 4.22 3.42
C ILE A 148 -3.02 3.67 4.35
N PRO A 149 -2.73 2.60 5.12
CA PRO A 149 -3.70 2.05 6.05
C PRO A 149 -3.72 2.82 7.36
N ASP A 150 -4.75 2.57 8.17
CA ASP A 150 -4.81 3.05 9.55
C ASP A 150 -3.59 2.63 10.37
N VAL A 151 -3.26 3.44 11.37
CA VAL A 151 -2.12 3.31 12.30
C VAL A 151 -2.00 1.92 12.92
N SER A 152 -3.12 1.25 13.17
CA SER A 152 -3.15 -0.09 13.78
C SER A 152 -2.63 -1.22 12.88
N ARG A 153 -2.50 -0.97 11.57
CA ARG A 153 -2.14 -1.98 10.56
C ARG A 153 -0.66 -1.91 10.19
N ASP A 154 -0.19 -2.90 9.42
CA ASP A 154 1.15 -2.88 8.85
C ASP A 154 1.37 -1.64 7.98
N GLN A 155 2.56 -1.04 8.08
CA GLN A 155 2.86 0.27 7.50
C GLN A 155 3.84 0.21 6.32
N ALA A 156 4.07 -0.97 5.73
CA ALA A 156 4.95 -1.10 4.56
C ALA A 156 4.50 -0.23 3.38
N ARG A 157 3.17 -0.04 3.20
CA ARG A 157 2.63 0.87 2.17
C ARG A 157 2.93 2.35 2.48
N THR A 158 2.93 2.74 3.75
CA THR A 158 3.29 4.10 4.18
C THR A 158 4.75 4.42 3.87
N GLU A 159 5.66 3.46 4.10
CA GLU A 159 7.07 3.63 3.74
C GLU A 159 7.26 3.76 2.22
N LYS A 160 6.55 2.94 1.43
CA LYS A 160 6.54 3.07 -0.04
C LYS A 160 6.03 4.44 -0.50
N ALA A 161 4.93 4.92 0.09
CA ALA A 161 4.38 6.24 -0.19
C ALA A 161 5.38 7.35 0.13
N MET A 162 6.06 7.29 1.28
CA MET A 162 7.09 8.25 1.65
C MET A 162 8.23 8.30 0.63
N HIS A 163 8.73 7.14 0.20
CA HIS A 163 9.80 7.09 -0.81
C HIS A 163 9.36 7.68 -2.15
N ALA A 164 8.15 7.38 -2.62
CA ALA A 164 7.64 7.92 -3.87
C ALA A 164 7.43 9.44 -3.79
N LEU A 165 6.94 9.96 -2.66
CA LEU A 165 6.78 11.40 -2.41
C LEU A 165 8.14 12.12 -2.34
N GLU A 166 9.12 11.53 -1.66
CA GLU A 166 10.50 12.05 -1.62
C GLU A 166 11.12 12.08 -3.02
N GLU A 167 10.80 11.11 -3.88
CA GLU A 167 11.25 11.09 -5.26
C GLU A 167 10.68 12.24 -6.08
N VAL A 168 9.39 12.58 -5.94
CA VAL A 168 8.80 13.78 -6.57
C VAL A 168 9.54 15.04 -6.13
N ILE A 169 9.75 15.20 -4.82
CA ILE A 169 10.39 16.39 -4.25
C ILE A 169 11.84 16.52 -4.73
N ARG A 170 12.56 15.39 -4.81
CA ARG A 170 13.98 15.35 -5.18
C ARG A 170 14.19 15.55 -6.68
N LYS A 171 13.40 14.87 -7.53
CA LYS A 171 13.54 14.92 -8.99
C LYS A 171 12.91 16.17 -9.60
N TYR A 172 11.78 16.63 -9.06
CA TYR A 172 10.98 17.72 -9.62
C TYR A 172 10.69 18.83 -8.60
N PRO A 173 11.72 19.43 -7.95
CA PRO A 173 11.54 20.34 -6.82
C PRO A 173 10.79 21.64 -7.16
N THR A 174 10.79 22.05 -8.43
CA THR A 174 10.13 23.27 -8.94
C THR A 174 8.79 23.00 -9.61
N SER A 175 8.35 21.73 -9.68
CA SER A 175 7.03 21.39 -10.23
C SER A 175 5.91 21.87 -9.31
N GLU A 176 4.72 22.09 -9.88
CA GLU A 176 3.52 22.44 -9.10
C GLU A 176 3.15 21.37 -8.06
N TYR A 177 3.50 20.10 -8.33
CA TYR A 177 3.23 18.96 -7.45
C TYR A 177 4.15 18.86 -6.25
N ALA A 178 5.33 19.51 -6.28
CA ALA A 178 6.32 19.40 -5.20
C ALA A 178 5.79 19.93 -3.86
N GLY A 179 4.97 20.99 -3.89
CA GLY A 179 4.36 21.56 -2.70
C GLY A 179 3.37 20.62 -2.03
N GLU A 180 2.50 19.98 -2.83
CA GLU A 180 1.54 19.00 -2.33
C GLU A 180 2.24 17.73 -1.84
N ALA A 181 3.25 17.24 -2.58
CA ALA A 181 4.04 16.08 -2.19
C ALA A 181 4.72 16.28 -0.81
N LYS A 182 5.24 17.47 -0.51
CA LYS A 182 5.80 17.80 0.82
C LYS A 182 4.76 17.68 1.93
N LYS A 183 3.54 18.17 1.70
CA LYS A 183 2.44 18.09 2.68
C LYS A 183 2.02 16.64 2.92
N LYS A 184 1.82 15.87 1.85
CA LYS A 184 1.51 14.43 1.95
C LYS A 184 2.64 13.66 2.64
N LEU A 185 3.91 13.99 2.37
CA LEU A 185 5.06 13.37 3.05
C LEU A 185 5.03 13.62 4.57
N GLN A 186 4.65 14.82 5.00
CA GLN A 186 4.45 15.11 6.42
C GLN A 186 3.31 14.27 7.01
N GLY A 187 2.17 14.15 6.30
CA GLY A 187 1.07 13.28 6.71
C GLY A 187 1.46 11.80 6.84
N ALA A 188 2.26 11.27 5.90
CA ALA A 188 2.76 9.89 5.97
C ALA A 188 3.73 9.70 7.16
N ARG A 189 4.57 10.70 7.46
CA ARG A 189 5.42 10.68 8.67
C ARG A 189 4.60 10.72 9.95
N ASP A 190 3.52 11.51 9.99
CA ASP A 190 2.59 11.52 11.12
C ASP A 190 1.96 10.13 11.34
N GLN A 191 1.63 9.38 10.29
CA GLN A 191 1.10 8.02 10.41
C GLN A 191 2.10 7.04 11.06
N LEU A 192 3.36 7.07 10.62
CA LEU A 192 4.41 6.24 11.23
C LEU A 192 4.68 6.62 12.69
N ALA A 193 4.70 7.92 13.00
CA ALA A 193 4.82 8.40 14.37
C ALA A 193 3.62 7.97 15.23
N GLY A 194 2.41 8.07 14.69
CA GLY A 194 1.18 7.63 15.33
C GLY A 194 1.22 6.14 15.72
N LYS A 195 1.83 5.30 14.88
CA LYS A 195 2.01 3.86 15.17
C LYS A 195 2.92 3.63 16.36
N GLU A 196 4.06 4.31 16.39
CA GLU A 196 4.98 4.21 17.53
C GLU A 196 4.33 4.75 18.82
N MET A 197 3.54 5.84 18.73
CA MET A 197 2.77 6.35 19.86
C MET A 197 1.74 5.36 20.37
N ALA A 198 0.98 4.69 19.48
CA ALA A 198 -0.02 3.70 19.86
C ALA A 198 0.62 2.52 20.60
N ILE A 199 1.74 2.00 20.09
CA ILE A 199 2.49 0.91 20.73
C ILE A 199 3.11 1.37 22.05
N GLY A 200 3.63 2.60 22.10
CA GLY A 200 4.18 3.19 23.32
C GLY A 200 3.13 3.31 24.43
N ARG A 201 1.91 3.77 24.10
CA ARG A 201 0.80 3.83 25.05
C ARG A 201 0.39 2.46 25.56
N TYR A 202 0.32 1.47 24.68
CA TYR A 202 0.05 0.08 25.07
C TYR A 202 1.07 -0.46 26.08
N TYR A 203 2.36 -0.15 25.91
CA TYR A 203 3.40 -0.52 26.89
C TYR A 203 3.26 0.26 28.21
N MET A 204 2.97 1.57 28.16
CA MET A 204 2.73 2.38 29.36
C MET A 204 1.58 1.84 30.21
N GLU A 205 0.46 1.47 29.60
CA GLU A 205 -0.70 0.90 30.31
C GLU A 205 -0.35 -0.37 31.09
N ARG A 206 0.61 -1.15 30.60
CA ARG A 206 1.09 -2.39 31.21
C ARG A 206 2.29 -2.18 32.14
N ARG A 207 2.71 -0.93 32.36
CA ARG A 207 3.88 -0.55 33.16
C ARG A 207 5.21 -1.10 32.60
N ASP A 208 5.25 -1.44 31.31
CA ASP A 208 6.50 -1.74 30.62
C ASP A 208 7.12 -0.43 30.13
N TYR A 209 7.74 0.28 31.07
CA TYR A 209 8.32 1.60 30.79
C TYR A 209 9.49 1.53 29.82
N THR A 210 10.30 0.47 29.86
CA THR A 210 11.43 0.29 28.93
C THR A 210 10.93 0.10 27.50
N GLY A 211 9.91 -0.74 27.30
CA GLY A 211 9.24 -0.91 26.01
C GLY A 211 8.67 0.41 25.50
N ALA A 212 7.95 1.15 26.36
CA ALA A 212 7.38 2.45 26.02
C ALA A 212 8.45 3.49 25.63
N ILE A 213 9.53 3.61 26.41
CA ILE A 213 10.65 4.53 26.15
C ILE A 213 11.23 4.29 24.76
N ASN A 214 11.44 3.03 24.36
CA ASN A 214 11.99 2.71 23.05
C ASN A 214 11.08 3.18 21.90
N ARG A 215 9.76 3.11 22.10
CA ARG A 215 8.76 3.58 21.12
C ARG A 215 8.74 5.11 21.04
N TYR A 216 8.63 5.80 22.16
CA TYR A 216 8.64 7.27 22.17
C TYR A 216 9.98 7.85 21.71
N LYS A 217 11.09 7.18 22.01
CA LYS A 217 12.40 7.52 21.47
C LYS A 217 12.42 7.48 19.95
N THR A 218 11.75 6.52 19.33
CA THR A 218 11.65 6.44 17.87
C THR A 218 10.95 7.68 17.30
N VAL A 219 9.86 8.13 17.95
CA VAL A 219 9.16 9.38 17.57
C VAL A 219 10.09 10.58 17.70
N VAL A 220 10.77 10.74 18.82
CA VAL A 220 11.67 11.87 19.08
C VAL A 220 12.92 11.87 18.19
N THR A 221 13.38 10.71 17.72
CA THR A 221 14.63 10.63 16.93
C THR A 221 14.42 10.63 15.43
N ARG A 222 13.27 10.12 14.95
CA ARG A 222 12.98 9.96 13.52
C ARG A 222 11.84 10.84 13.01
N PHE A 223 10.96 11.31 13.90
CA PHE A 223 9.71 11.98 13.55
C PHE A 223 9.54 13.33 14.29
N GLN A 224 10.64 14.08 14.47
CA GLN A 224 10.69 15.34 15.23
C GLN A 224 9.70 16.41 14.76
N THR A 225 9.35 16.42 13.48
CA THR A 225 8.49 17.44 12.86
C THR A 225 7.02 17.04 12.82
N THR A 226 6.67 15.91 13.46
CA THR A 226 5.30 15.41 13.55
C THR A 226 4.59 16.01 14.75
N ARG A 227 3.25 16.07 14.68
CA ARG A 227 2.40 16.51 15.80
C ARG A 227 2.49 15.62 17.05
N HIS A 228 3.12 14.45 16.93
CA HIS A 228 3.25 13.46 18.00
C HIS A 228 4.46 13.71 18.92
N VAL A 229 5.38 14.59 18.53
CA VAL A 229 6.64 14.80 19.26
C VAL A 229 6.42 15.36 20.67
N GLU A 230 5.45 16.24 20.85
CA GLU A 230 5.13 16.84 22.17
C GLU A 230 4.64 15.79 23.16
N GLU A 231 3.67 14.96 22.75
CA GLU A 231 3.18 13.85 23.57
C GLU A 231 4.32 12.85 23.83
N ALA A 232 5.13 12.51 22.83
CA ALA A 232 6.25 11.58 23.00
C ALA A 232 7.25 12.06 24.07
N LEU A 233 7.60 13.34 24.09
CA LEU A 233 8.49 13.91 25.11
C LEU A 233 7.87 13.90 26.51
N ALA A 234 6.58 14.24 26.63
CA ALA A 234 5.88 14.15 27.91
C ALA A 234 5.82 12.71 28.41
N ARG A 235 5.51 11.75 27.53
CA ARG A 235 5.48 10.32 27.89
C ARG A 235 6.86 9.75 28.22
N LEU A 236 7.93 10.24 27.58
CA LEU A 236 9.30 9.93 27.98
C LEU A 236 9.59 10.45 29.39
N THR A 237 9.15 11.67 29.70
CA THR A 237 9.26 12.24 31.05
C THR A 237 8.58 11.35 32.06
N GLU A 238 7.32 10.97 31.80
CA GLU A 238 6.55 10.05 32.66
C GLU A 238 7.25 8.71 32.87
N ALA A 239 7.67 8.06 31.78
CA ALA A 239 8.29 6.75 31.84
C ALA A 239 9.64 6.78 32.57
N TYR A 240 10.48 7.79 32.33
CA TYR A 240 11.77 7.93 33.00
C TYR A 240 11.62 8.24 34.49
N MET A 241 10.64 9.06 34.88
CA MET A 241 10.30 9.29 36.29
C MET A 241 9.87 7.98 36.96
N ALA A 242 9.05 7.17 36.29
CA ALA A 242 8.53 5.92 36.85
C ALA A 242 9.64 4.88 37.13
N ILE A 243 10.72 4.87 36.35
CA ILE A 243 11.87 3.96 36.56
C ILE A 243 13.07 4.62 37.27
N GLY A 244 12.93 5.87 37.71
CA GLY A 244 13.93 6.57 38.50
C GLY A 244 15.13 7.14 37.72
N ILE A 245 15.08 7.22 36.39
CA ILE A 245 16.13 7.86 35.57
C ILE A 245 15.82 9.36 35.47
N VAL A 246 15.90 10.05 36.61
CA VAL A 246 15.43 11.45 36.77
C VAL A 246 16.15 12.42 35.80
N ALA A 247 17.45 12.23 35.56
CA ALA A 247 18.20 13.11 34.67
C ALA A 247 17.67 13.13 33.21
N GLU A 248 17.21 11.98 32.69
CA GLU A 248 16.62 11.91 31.36
C GLU A 248 15.19 12.48 31.35
N ALA A 249 14.42 12.31 32.44
CA ALA A 249 13.12 12.95 32.59
C ALA A 249 13.24 14.49 32.61
N GLN A 250 14.19 15.04 33.37
CA GLN A 250 14.48 16.48 33.41
C GLN A 250 14.85 17.01 32.03
N THR A 251 15.66 16.25 31.27
CA THR A 251 16.05 16.63 29.92
C THR A 251 14.87 16.60 28.96
N ALA A 252 14.04 15.55 28.99
CA ALA A 252 12.83 15.44 28.17
C ALA A 252 11.89 16.62 28.41
N ALA A 253 11.61 16.96 29.67
CA ALA A 253 10.77 18.08 30.05
C ALA A 253 11.37 19.44 29.68
N ALA A 254 12.69 19.60 29.78
CA ALA A 254 13.38 20.83 29.40
C ALA A 254 13.33 21.06 27.88
N VAL A 255 13.61 20.03 27.09
CA VAL A 255 13.51 20.08 25.61
C VAL A 255 12.07 20.34 25.18
N LEU A 256 11.09 19.71 25.84
CA LEU A 256 9.67 19.96 25.60
C LEU A 256 9.31 21.43 25.88
N GLY A 257 9.73 21.98 27.02
CA GLY A 257 9.46 23.37 27.40
C GLY A 257 10.15 24.40 26.51
N HIS A 258 11.36 24.10 26.03
CA HIS A 258 12.08 25.00 25.12
C HIS A 258 11.37 25.12 23.77
N ASN A 259 10.93 24.00 23.20
CA ASN A 259 10.34 23.96 21.86
C ASN A 259 8.82 24.21 21.86
N PHE A 260 8.13 23.87 22.95
CA PHE A 260 6.67 23.89 23.05
C PHE A 260 6.18 24.45 24.41
N PRO A 261 6.56 25.68 24.80
CA PRO A 261 6.30 26.24 26.13
C PRO A 261 4.81 26.36 26.49
N ASP A 262 3.95 26.57 25.50
CA ASP A 262 2.50 26.74 25.72
C ASP A 262 1.73 25.42 25.71
N SER A 263 2.40 24.31 25.38
CA SER A 263 1.77 22.99 25.24
C SER A 263 1.20 22.50 26.56
N ARG A 264 0.01 21.88 26.50
CA ARG A 264 -0.54 21.13 27.63
C ARG A 264 0.44 20.05 28.11
N TRP A 265 1.12 19.38 27.17
CA TRP A 265 2.09 18.34 27.47
C TRP A 265 3.26 18.85 28.31
N TYR A 266 3.73 20.08 28.04
CA TYR A 266 4.78 20.69 28.84
C TYR A 266 4.32 20.96 30.27
N LYS A 267 3.12 21.52 30.45
CA LYS A 267 2.56 21.80 31.78
C LYS A 267 2.47 20.54 32.63
N ASP A 268 1.99 19.45 32.05
CA ASP A 268 1.88 18.15 32.72
C ASP A 268 3.27 17.58 33.08
N ALA A 269 4.23 17.62 32.13
CA ALA A 269 5.60 17.16 32.35
C ALA A 269 6.35 18.00 33.41
N TYR A 270 6.19 19.32 33.40
CA TYR A 270 6.76 20.24 34.38
C TYR A 270 6.26 19.94 35.79
N ASN A 271 4.94 19.77 35.95
CA ASN A 271 4.33 19.45 37.24
C ASN A 271 4.79 18.08 37.76
N LEU A 272 4.96 17.10 36.88
CA LEU A 272 5.45 15.78 37.26
C LEU A 272 6.90 15.83 37.79
N VAL A 273 7.79 16.52 37.08
CA VAL A 273 9.21 16.63 37.51
C VAL A 273 9.33 17.43 38.81
N THR A 274 8.56 18.51 38.96
CA THR A 274 8.57 19.36 40.16
C THR A 274 7.96 18.71 41.38
N SER A 275 6.85 17.98 41.24
CA SER A 275 6.29 17.18 42.34
C SER A 275 7.22 16.04 42.78
N GLY A 276 8.09 15.56 41.88
CA GLY A 276 9.18 14.63 42.20
C GLY A 276 10.40 15.26 42.87
N GLY A 277 10.38 16.55 43.21
CA GLY A 277 11.48 17.25 43.88
C GLY A 277 12.63 17.70 42.97
N SER A 278 12.42 17.71 41.66
CA SER A 278 13.39 18.13 40.65
C SER A 278 12.85 19.29 39.80
N GLN A 279 13.65 19.85 38.90
CA GLN A 279 13.16 20.84 37.92
C GLN A 279 13.62 20.44 36.52
N PRO A 280 12.87 20.79 35.45
CA PRO A 280 13.36 20.60 34.09
C PRO A 280 14.74 21.23 33.92
N SER A 281 15.70 20.40 33.50
CA SER A 281 17.09 20.80 33.34
C SER A 281 17.68 19.95 32.23
N GLU A 282 18.22 20.60 31.21
CA GLU A 282 18.71 19.93 30.01
C GLU A 282 20.13 19.40 30.21
N ASN A 283 20.33 18.08 30.09
CA ASN A 283 21.66 17.52 29.90
C ASN A 283 22.03 17.47 28.42
N LYS A 284 22.91 18.37 27.97
CA LYS A 284 23.38 18.44 26.58
C LYS A 284 24.01 17.15 26.03
N SER A 285 24.43 16.23 26.89
CA SER A 285 24.99 14.93 26.49
C SER A 285 23.93 13.84 26.26
N SER A 286 22.70 14.07 26.71
CA SER A 286 21.55 13.16 26.51
C SER A 286 21.30 12.94 25.03
N TRP A 287 20.81 11.74 24.71
CA TRP A 287 20.37 11.41 23.36
C TRP A 287 19.19 12.29 22.91
N ILE A 288 18.35 12.78 23.85
CA ILE A 288 17.20 13.63 23.55
C ILE A 288 17.68 14.98 23.00
N SER A 289 18.57 15.65 23.73
CA SER A 289 19.20 16.91 23.31
C SER A 289 19.93 16.76 21.98
N LYS A 290 20.63 15.64 21.77
CA LYS A 290 21.32 15.36 20.50
C LYS A 290 20.34 15.19 19.33
N ALA A 291 19.19 14.55 19.57
CA ALA A 291 18.18 14.30 18.54
C ALA A 291 17.54 15.59 18.03
N PHE A 292 17.28 16.54 18.91
CA PHE A 292 16.71 17.85 18.58
C PHE A 292 17.75 18.76 17.90
N ARG A 293 18.98 18.84 18.44
CA ARG A 293 20.04 19.68 17.87
C ARG A 293 20.33 19.36 16.40
N LYS A 294 20.22 18.08 16.02
CA LYS A 294 20.43 17.62 14.64
C LYS A 294 19.45 18.26 13.64
N VAL A 295 18.25 18.62 14.08
CA VAL A 295 17.20 19.20 13.24
C VAL A 295 17.07 20.72 13.42
N GLY A 296 18.03 21.35 14.11
CA GLY A 296 18.01 22.80 14.37
C GLY A 296 16.97 23.22 15.42
N LEU A 297 16.52 22.28 16.24
CA LEU A 297 15.61 22.49 17.36
C LEU A 297 16.38 22.24 18.67
N GLY A 298 16.03 22.92 19.76
CA GLY A 298 16.69 22.76 21.06
C GLY A 298 17.85 23.71 21.36
#